data_AF-A0A959G6S8-F1
#
_entry.id   AF-A0A959G6S8-F1
#
_cell.length_a   1.000
_cell.length_b   1.000
_cell.length_c   1.000
_cell.angle_alpha   90.00
_cell.angle_beta   90.00
_cell.angle_gamma   90.00
#
_symmetry.space_group_name_H-M   'P 1'
#
loop_
_entity.id
_entity.type
_entity.pdbx_description
1 polymer ?
#
loop_
_entity_poly.entity_id
_entity_poly.type
_entity_poly.pdbx_seq_one_letter_code
_entity_poly.pdbx_strand_id
1 'polypeptide(L)'
;MKKSHLLFGILFIILSCKKDEDSGPCSKSDFVGTYTGIYKCDGEDPVSDVDYKIEERSGDYYIVDNDGESYKMTISGCSFTVPETNLILLTVSGDGKLDGTEITFNSKLSILTIPLNCTFVGTKQ
;
A
#
# COMPACT_ATOMS: atom_id res chain seq x y z
N MET A 1 -36.44 45.33 -4.75
CA MET A 1 -34.99 45.05 -4.64
C MET A 1 -34.79 43.68 -4.00
N LYS A 2 -34.33 42.69 -4.77
CA LYS A 2 -33.96 41.34 -4.28
C LYS A 2 -32.50 41.09 -4.66
N LYS A 3 -31.67 40.82 -3.66
CA LYS A 3 -30.29 40.34 -3.83
C LYS A 3 -30.34 38.88 -4.30
N SER A 4 -29.50 38.51 -5.25
CA SER A 4 -29.09 37.11 -5.43
C SER A 4 -27.67 37.08 -5.95
N HIS A 5 -26.76 36.67 -5.07
CA HIS A 5 -25.39 36.30 -5.40
C HIS A 5 -25.42 34.98 -6.18
N LEU A 6 -24.74 34.91 -7.32
CA LEU A 6 -24.47 33.65 -8.01
C LEU A 6 -22.96 33.39 -7.95
N LEU A 7 -22.61 32.49 -7.04
CA LEU A 7 -21.32 31.82 -6.89
C LEU A 7 -20.88 31.19 -8.23
N PHE A 8 -19.63 31.39 -8.63
CA PHE A 8 -18.50 30.46 -8.39
C PHE A 8 -18.65 29.11 -9.09
N GLY A 9 -17.89 28.94 -10.18
CA GLY A 9 -17.70 27.67 -10.86
C GLY A 9 -16.27 27.63 -11.41
N ILE A 10 -15.29 27.55 -10.51
CA ILE A 10 -13.91 27.22 -10.89
C ILE A 10 -13.92 25.75 -11.33
N LEU A 11 -13.72 25.56 -12.63
CA LEU A 11 -13.51 24.28 -13.28
C LEU A 11 -12.13 23.75 -12.86
N PHE A 12 -12.08 22.95 -11.80
CA PHE A 12 -10.90 22.16 -11.46
C PHE A 12 -10.81 20.99 -12.44
N ILE A 13 -10.07 21.20 -13.53
CA ILE A 13 -9.61 20.12 -14.40
C ILE A 13 -8.55 19.37 -13.59
N ILE A 14 -8.95 18.27 -12.96
CA ILE A 14 -8.02 17.30 -12.39
C ILE A 14 -7.15 16.78 -13.55
N LEU A 15 -5.93 17.30 -13.63
CA LEU A 15 -4.84 16.69 -14.37
C LEU A 15 -4.63 15.29 -13.79
N SER A 16 -5.26 14.30 -14.40
CA SER A 16 -4.84 12.91 -14.31
C SER A 16 -3.49 12.81 -15.01
N CYS A 17 -2.43 13.30 -14.36
CA CYS A 17 -1.06 12.96 -14.71
C CYS A 17 -0.88 11.46 -14.45
N LYS A 18 -1.26 10.65 -15.44
CA LYS A 18 -0.56 9.38 -15.65
C LYS A 18 0.90 9.74 -15.75
N LYS A 19 1.67 9.29 -14.77
CA LYS A 19 3.11 9.47 -14.74
C LYS A 19 3.62 8.64 -15.92
N ASP A 20 3.95 9.34 -17.01
CA ASP A 20 4.50 8.75 -18.22
C ASP A 20 5.73 7.90 -17.86
N GLU A 21 5.98 6.86 -18.64
CA GLU A 21 7.00 5.80 -18.46
C GLU A 21 8.47 6.29 -18.45
N ASP A 22 8.70 7.58 -18.20
CA ASP A 22 9.98 8.28 -18.13
C ASP A 22 10.25 8.92 -16.76
N SER A 23 9.41 8.65 -15.75
CA SER A 23 9.74 9.05 -14.39
C SER A 23 10.82 8.13 -13.83
N GLY A 24 11.96 8.72 -13.42
CA GLY A 24 13.05 8.01 -12.74
C GLY A 24 12.59 7.13 -11.56
N PRO A 25 13.51 6.32 -10.99
CA PRO A 25 13.15 5.30 -10.00
C PRO A 25 12.27 5.88 -8.88
N CYS A 26 11.23 5.14 -8.47
CA CYS A 26 10.30 5.55 -7.42
C CYS A 26 11.09 6.09 -6.21
N SER A 27 10.67 7.25 -5.71
CA SER A 27 11.17 7.77 -4.44
C SER A 27 10.52 7.01 -3.29
N LYS A 28 11.19 6.92 -2.14
CA LYS A 28 10.62 6.26 -0.96
C LYS A 28 9.29 6.91 -0.51
N SER A 29 9.19 8.23 -0.64
CA SER A 29 7.95 8.97 -0.37
C SER A 29 6.80 8.61 -1.30
N ASP A 30 7.06 8.10 -2.51
CA ASP A 30 6.00 7.64 -3.42
C ASP A 30 5.25 6.44 -2.84
N PHE A 31 5.82 5.71 -1.88
CA PHE A 31 5.13 4.60 -1.21
C PHE A 31 4.21 5.06 -0.08
N VAL A 32 4.44 6.21 0.55
CA VAL A 32 3.70 6.65 1.74
C VAL A 32 2.24 6.94 1.39
N GLY A 33 1.31 6.37 2.15
CA GLY A 33 -0.13 6.51 1.94
C GLY A 33 -0.93 5.31 2.44
N THR A 34 -2.25 5.40 2.34
CA THR A 34 -3.16 4.29 2.61
C THR A 34 -3.57 3.67 1.28
N TYR A 35 -3.55 2.35 1.21
CA TYR A 35 -3.92 1.55 0.06
C TYR A 35 -5.09 0.67 0.45
N THR A 36 -6.17 0.75 -0.33
CA THR A 36 -7.35 -0.08 -0.15
C THR A 36 -7.44 -1.05 -1.32
N GLY A 37 -7.74 -2.32 -1.04
CA GLY A 37 -7.80 -3.31 -2.11
C GLY A 37 -8.19 -4.71 -1.68
N ILE A 38 -7.69 -5.69 -2.44
CA ILE A 38 -8.03 -7.10 -2.31
C ILE A 38 -6.84 -7.83 -1.71
N TYR A 39 -7.11 -8.61 -0.67
CA TYR A 39 -6.18 -9.54 -0.05
C TYR A 39 -6.61 -10.97 -0.32
N LYS A 40 -5.68 -11.86 -0.69
CA LYS A 40 -5.99 -13.26 -0.97
C LYS A 40 -4.87 -14.15 -0.48
N CYS A 41 -5.20 -15.17 0.30
CA CYS A 41 -4.29 -16.25 0.68
C CYS A 41 -4.56 -17.55 -0.10
N ASP A 42 -3.54 -18.39 -0.22
CA ASP A 42 -3.68 -19.73 -0.82
C ASP A 42 -4.74 -20.55 -0.09
N GLY A 43 -5.75 -21.04 -0.83
CA GLY A 43 -6.82 -21.87 -0.28
C GLY A 43 -7.97 -21.09 0.38
N GLU A 44 -7.94 -19.76 0.36
CA GLU A 44 -8.99 -18.90 0.91
C GLU A 44 -9.68 -18.06 -0.17
N ASP A 45 -10.92 -17.64 0.11
CA ASP A 45 -11.63 -16.67 -0.72
C ASP A 45 -10.99 -15.27 -0.57
N PRO A 46 -10.93 -14.47 -1.65
CA PRO A 46 -10.38 -13.13 -1.58
C PRO A 46 -11.23 -12.21 -0.68
N VAL A 47 -10.57 -11.43 0.15
CA VAL A 47 -11.15 -10.40 1.01
C VAL A 47 -10.99 -9.06 0.32
N SER A 48 -12.08 -8.31 0.16
CA SER A 48 -12.07 -6.95 -0.44
C SER A 48 -12.06 -5.88 0.65
N ASP A 49 -11.78 -4.63 0.24
CA ASP A 49 -11.75 -3.45 1.11
C ASP A 49 -10.78 -3.59 2.29
N VAL A 50 -9.65 -4.28 2.06
CA VAL A 50 -8.55 -4.39 3.02
C VAL A 50 -7.65 -3.17 2.90
N ASP A 51 -7.34 -2.57 4.04
CA ASP A 51 -6.45 -1.42 4.12
C ASP A 51 -5.04 -1.82 4.57
N TYR A 52 -4.05 -1.29 3.85
CA TYR A 52 -2.66 -1.25 4.28
C TYR A 52 -2.18 0.20 4.26
N LYS A 53 -1.45 0.62 5.28
CA LYS A 53 -0.83 1.94 5.33
C LYS A 53 0.68 1.81 5.25
N ILE A 54 1.32 2.56 4.37
CA ILE A 54 2.77 2.74 4.41
C ILE A 54 3.09 4.10 5.02
N GLU A 55 3.94 4.11 6.02
CA GLU A 55 4.37 5.33 6.71
C GLU A 55 5.86 5.34 7.02
N GLU A 56 6.41 6.57 7.10
CA GLU A 56 7.77 6.83 7.54
C GLU A 56 7.77 7.16 9.04
N ARG A 57 8.65 6.51 9.80
CA ARG A 57 8.93 6.81 11.20
C ARG A 57 10.45 6.96 11.37
N SER A 58 10.92 8.17 11.66
CA SER A 58 12.33 8.45 11.94
C SER A 58 13.31 7.98 10.85
N GLY A 59 12.93 8.11 9.57
CA GLY A 59 13.74 7.67 8.42
C GLY A 59 13.59 6.19 8.02
N ASP A 60 12.91 5.39 8.85
CA ASP A 60 12.54 4.02 8.55
C ASP A 60 11.12 3.97 7.96
N TYR A 61 10.84 2.97 7.14
CA TYR A 61 9.54 2.77 6.50
C TYR A 61 8.87 1.52 7.05
N TYR A 62 7.56 1.59 7.21
CA TYR A 62 6.74 0.52 7.74
C TYR A 62 5.51 0.32 6.86
N ILE A 63 5.17 -0.94 6.61
CA ILE A 63 3.84 -1.33 6.14
C ILE A 63 3.02 -1.72 7.38
N VAL A 64 1.84 -1.14 7.51
CA VAL A 64 0.92 -1.32 8.62
C VAL A 64 -0.34 -1.98 8.09
N ASP A 65 -0.71 -3.12 8.65
CA ASP A 65 -1.92 -3.84 8.25
C ASP A 65 -3.20 -3.26 8.90
N ASN A 66 -4.34 -3.88 8.60
CA ASN A 66 -5.65 -3.46 9.08
C ASN A 66 -5.82 -3.64 10.61
N ASP A 67 -5.02 -4.52 11.23
CA ASP A 67 -5.01 -4.73 12.68
C ASP A 67 -4.07 -3.73 13.40
N GLY A 68 -3.33 -2.92 12.63
CA GLY A 68 -2.39 -1.93 13.14
C GLY A 68 -0.98 -2.48 13.36
N GLU A 69 -0.72 -3.74 12.99
CA GLU A 69 0.60 -4.32 13.12
C GLU A 69 1.54 -3.75 12.08
N SER A 70 2.75 -3.41 12.53
CA SER A 70 3.72 -2.65 11.75
C SER A 70 4.94 -3.48 11.41
N TYR A 71 5.19 -3.69 10.13
CA TYR A 71 6.35 -4.42 9.63
C TYR A 71 7.34 -3.46 8.99
N LYS A 72 8.56 -3.42 9.52
CA LYS A 72 9.64 -2.61 8.94
C LYS A 72 9.92 -3.10 7.52
N MET A 73 10.07 -2.18 6.57
CA MET A 73 10.35 -2.50 5.17
C MET A 73 11.59 -1.76 4.65
N THR A 74 12.22 -2.33 3.63
CA THR A 74 13.30 -1.69 2.87
C THR A 74 12.80 -1.39 1.48
N ILE A 75 12.92 -0.14 1.03
CA ILE A 75 12.53 0.29 -0.32
C ILE A 75 13.77 0.45 -1.19
N SER A 76 13.73 -0.13 -2.39
CA SER A 76 14.77 -0.03 -3.42
C SER A 76 14.12 0.17 -4.79
N GLY A 77 14.25 1.36 -5.35
CA GLY A 77 13.50 1.75 -6.55
C GLY A 77 11.99 1.62 -6.32
N CYS A 78 11.29 1.01 -7.28
CA CYS A 78 9.85 0.75 -7.20
C CYS A 78 9.50 -0.58 -6.51
N SER A 79 10.45 -1.20 -5.81
CA SER A 79 10.24 -2.43 -5.05
C SER A 79 10.50 -2.22 -3.57
N PHE A 80 9.90 -3.07 -2.75
CA PHE A 80 10.21 -3.16 -1.33
C PHE A 80 10.27 -4.59 -0.84
N THR A 81 10.91 -4.78 0.32
CA THR A 81 10.96 -6.05 1.03
C THR A 81 10.62 -5.85 2.50
N VAL A 82 9.88 -6.81 3.05
CA VAL A 82 9.63 -6.98 4.47
C VAL A 82 10.45 -8.19 4.92
N PRO A 83 11.54 -7.99 5.69
CA PRO A 83 12.32 -9.10 6.21
C PRO A 83 11.48 -9.93 7.18
N GLU A 84 11.90 -11.18 7.38
CA GLU A 84 11.25 -12.08 8.31
C GLU A 84 11.13 -11.48 9.71
N THR A 85 9.89 -11.37 10.18
CA THR A 85 9.53 -10.90 11.51
C THR A 85 8.83 -12.04 12.23
N ASN A 86 9.39 -12.44 13.37
CA ASN A 86 8.85 -13.50 14.20
C ASN A 86 8.01 -12.90 15.34
N LEU A 87 6.72 -13.17 15.30
CA LEU A 87 5.78 -12.98 16.40
C LEU A 87 5.61 -14.32 17.13
N ILE A 88 5.00 -14.31 18.32
CA ILE A 88 4.96 -15.49 19.23
C ILE A 88 4.43 -16.77 18.53
N LEU A 89 3.49 -16.65 17.57
CA LEU A 89 2.90 -17.78 16.83
C LEU A 89 2.82 -17.56 15.32
N LEU A 90 3.35 -16.45 14.81
CA LEU A 90 3.21 -16.03 13.43
C LEU A 90 4.55 -15.48 12.91
N THR A 91 5.01 -15.99 11.78
CA THR A 91 6.12 -15.37 11.04
C THR A 91 5.56 -14.64 9.84
N VAL A 92 6.02 -13.41 9.59
CA VAL A 92 5.64 -12.60 8.43
C VAL A 92 6.89 -12.18 7.67
N SER A 93 6.87 -12.33 6.35
CA SER A 93 7.87 -11.76 5.44
C SER A 93 7.19 -11.43 4.11
N GLY A 94 7.87 -10.71 3.22
CA GLY A 94 7.35 -10.54 1.88
C GLY A 94 8.11 -9.56 1.02
N ASP A 95 7.62 -9.37 -0.18
CA ASP A 95 8.12 -8.40 -1.14
C ASP A 95 6.97 -7.75 -1.89
N GLY A 96 7.22 -6.59 -2.45
CA GLY A 96 6.20 -5.90 -3.20
C GLY A 96 6.75 -4.85 -4.14
N LYS A 97 5.85 -4.24 -4.89
CA LYS A 97 6.14 -3.21 -5.88
C LYS A 97 5.07 -2.12 -5.87
N LEU A 98 5.49 -0.92 -6.25
CA LEU A 98 4.60 0.20 -6.56
C LEU A 98 4.60 0.42 -8.07
N ASP A 99 3.42 0.45 -8.67
CA ASP A 99 3.17 0.74 -10.08
C ASP A 99 2.16 1.89 -10.17
N GLY A 100 2.67 3.11 -10.36
CA GLY A 100 1.88 4.33 -10.26
C GLY A 100 1.26 4.50 -8.86
N THR A 101 -0.03 4.22 -8.73
CA THR A 101 -0.80 4.28 -7.48
C THR A 101 -1.16 2.90 -6.93
N GLU A 102 -0.90 1.83 -7.67
CA GLU A 102 -1.18 0.46 -7.26
C GLU A 102 0.03 -0.13 -6.53
N ILE A 103 -0.22 -0.77 -5.39
CA ILE A 103 0.76 -1.58 -4.69
C ILE A 103 0.40 -3.05 -4.82
N THR A 104 1.39 -3.88 -5.12
CA THR A 104 1.32 -5.33 -4.92
C THR A 104 2.20 -5.70 -3.74
N PHE A 105 1.69 -6.47 -2.78
CA PHE A 105 2.47 -7.04 -1.69
C PHE A 105 2.23 -8.54 -1.60
N ASN A 106 3.29 -9.32 -1.83
CA ASN A 106 3.29 -10.77 -1.66
C ASN A 106 3.87 -11.11 -0.30
N SER A 107 3.02 -11.49 0.64
CA SER A 107 3.41 -11.89 1.99
C SER A 107 3.48 -13.41 2.12
N LYS A 108 4.48 -13.88 2.87
CA LYS A 108 4.55 -15.25 3.38
C LYS A 108 4.25 -15.21 4.87
N LEU A 109 3.15 -15.83 5.24
CA LEU A 109 2.75 -16.04 6.62
C LEU A 109 3.11 -17.47 7.02
N SER A 110 3.53 -17.68 8.26
CA SER A 110 3.70 -19.01 8.83
C SER A 110 3.05 -19.07 10.19
N ILE A 111 1.93 -19.79 10.30
CA ILE A 111 1.21 -20.00 11.57
C ILE A 111 1.52 -21.41 12.03
N LEU A 112 2.15 -21.56 13.20
CA LEU A 112 2.52 -22.87 13.73
C LEU A 112 3.27 -23.74 12.69
N THR A 113 4.19 -23.14 11.93
CA THR A 113 4.98 -23.78 10.86
C THR A 113 4.24 -24.17 9.58
N ILE A 114 2.96 -23.78 9.45
CA ILE A 114 2.19 -23.96 8.21
C ILE A 114 2.35 -22.70 7.36
N PRO A 115 3.04 -22.78 6.21
CA PRO A 115 3.22 -21.63 5.34
C PRO A 115 1.94 -21.32 4.55
N LEU A 116 1.60 -20.05 4.46
CA LEU A 116 0.54 -19.47 3.64
C LEU A 116 1.16 -18.35 2.80
N ASN A 117 0.97 -18.40 1.48
CA ASN A 117 1.29 -17.26 0.63
C ASN A 117 0.03 -16.43 0.45
N CYS A 118 0.18 -15.13 0.58
CA CYS A 118 -0.91 -14.20 0.37
C CYS A 118 -0.45 -13.04 -0.51
N THR A 119 -1.37 -12.50 -1.30
CA THR A 119 -1.14 -11.34 -2.14
C THR A 119 -2.18 -10.28 -1.80
N PHE A 120 -1.69 -9.08 -1.50
CA PHE A 120 -2.47 -7.86 -1.48
C PHE A 120 -2.24 -7.10 -2.79
N VAL A 121 -3.33 -6.62 -3.40
CA VAL A 121 -3.28 -5.62 -4.48
C VAL A 121 -4.21 -4.47 -4.08
N GLY A 122 -3.66 -3.27 -3.92
CA GLY A 122 -4.41 -2.12 -3.47
C GLY A 122 -4.04 -0.83 -4.19
N THR A 123 -4.97 0.12 -4.21
CA THR A 123 -4.76 1.44 -4.82
C THR A 123 -4.68 2.50 -3.73
N LYS A 124 -3.69 3.40 -3.86
CA LYS A 124 -3.52 4.54 -2.97
C LYS A 124 -4.76 5.45 -3.01
N GLN A 125 -5.27 5.79 -1.82
CA GLN A 125 -6.39 6.72 -1.62
C GLN A 125 -5.95 8.19 -1.58
#